data_AF-A0A9Q0KMN6-F1
#
_entry.id   AF-A0A9Q0KMN6-F1
#
_cell.length_a   1.000
_cell.length_b   1.000
_cell.length_c   1.000
_cell.angle_alpha   90.00
_cell.angle_beta   90.00
_cell.angle_gamma   90.00
#
_symmetry.space_group_name_H-M   'P 1'
#
loop_
_entity.id
_entity.type
_entity.pdbx_description
1 polymer ?
#
loop_
_entity_poly.entity_id
_entity_poly.type
_entity_poly.pdbx_seq_one_letter_code
_entity_poly.pdbx_strand_id
1 'polypeptide(L)'
;MFGTPTSLPAFGTPSTPSFTPAFGTSSSTSPLFSTPFTQQQQQTQQQQSPLFQQPSTGFGFQSPSPFGAPQSSPFPQSSPLPFANAQLTTQMAPVGPLPFSLADRDIQAIVDAYKEEPGNPKHAFKHLLFSVTDPSARIKPAGISDIMWAEAMRKLEGMESADRERLWPQLVQGFKDLSLRLKLQDEAMLSDAERLRMTQSNVKMLQRHFQADTIPRIQRMRQKEQDLQRRLLRVMRILEALEGKGCRVPLVKSEAELAEKLAALARQLKGPGAELSRRVHNLLSISRVRANANGGGSIYLPGSTKIDEQSLADMQEVLQQQTEAIARLGNVLKRDVRDMEIIMAEDSGMANGGSKKDFQI
;
A
#
# COMPACT_ATOMS: atom_id res chain seq x y z
N MET A 1 -52.43 26.41 -7.15
CA MET A 1 -51.35 27.26 -7.70
C MET A 1 -50.01 26.58 -7.44
N PHE A 2 -48.95 26.99 -8.13
CA PHE A 2 -47.51 26.64 -7.99
C PHE A 2 -47.05 25.76 -6.80
N GLY A 3 -46.11 24.81 -6.96
CA GLY A 3 -45.40 24.40 -8.18
C GLY A 3 -44.19 23.48 -7.90
N THR A 4 -43.77 22.73 -8.93
CA THR A 4 -42.55 21.87 -8.99
C THR A 4 -41.56 22.45 -10.03
N PRO A 5 -40.34 21.91 -10.30
CA PRO A 5 -39.48 20.93 -9.60
C PRO A 5 -38.03 21.53 -9.41
N THR A 6 -36.95 20.78 -9.76
CA THR A 6 -35.49 21.13 -9.87
C THR A 6 -34.64 20.62 -8.69
N SER A 7 -33.60 19.77 -8.75
CA SER A 7 -32.69 19.17 -9.77
C SER A 7 -31.29 19.81 -9.97
N LEU A 8 -30.26 19.15 -9.40
CA LEU A 8 -28.80 19.09 -9.73
C LEU A 8 -28.10 20.29 -10.40
N PRO A 9 -26.96 20.74 -9.83
CA PRO A 9 -25.62 20.27 -10.27
C PRO A 9 -24.62 20.11 -9.09
N ALA A 10 -23.29 19.99 -9.26
CA ALA A 10 -22.42 19.08 -10.06
C ALA A 10 -20.93 19.46 -9.82
N PHE A 11 -20.01 18.48 -9.89
CA PHE A 11 -18.53 18.64 -10.01
C PHE A 11 -17.74 19.25 -8.82
N GLY A 12 -16.53 18.72 -8.54
CA GLY A 12 -15.65 19.27 -7.48
C GLY A 12 -14.52 18.36 -6.91
N THR A 13 -13.55 17.94 -7.73
CA THR A 13 -12.23 17.45 -7.28
C THR A 13 -11.32 18.63 -6.88
N PRO A 14 -10.32 18.55 -5.94
CA PRO A 14 -9.27 17.50 -5.99
C PRO A 14 -8.51 17.07 -4.68
N SER A 15 -7.98 15.84 -4.73
CA SER A 15 -6.62 15.40 -4.32
C SER A 15 -6.06 15.44 -2.87
N THR A 16 -5.12 14.51 -2.65
CA THR A 16 -4.11 14.41 -1.56
C THR A 16 -4.63 13.80 -0.23
N PRO A 17 -3.77 13.20 0.64
CA PRO A 17 -3.87 11.76 0.88
C PRO A 17 -3.92 11.35 2.36
N SER A 18 -4.15 10.06 2.68
CA SER A 18 -3.50 9.36 3.81
C SER A 18 -3.86 7.88 3.98
N PHE A 19 -2.83 7.09 4.31
CA PHE A 19 -2.80 5.84 5.07
C PHE A 19 -3.89 4.77 4.86
N THR A 20 -3.52 3.77 4.04
CA THR A 20 -4.01 2.39 4.16
C THR A 20 -3.43 1.71 5.42
N PRO A 21 -4.13 0.68 5.92
CA PRO A 21 -3.46 -0.55 6.32
C PRO A 21 -3.91 -1.71 5.42
N ALA A 22 -2.97 -2.43 4.83
CA ALA A 22 -3.26 -3.57 3.96
C ALA A 22 -3.49 -4.86 4.78
N PHE A 23 -4.52 -5.63 4.41
CA PHE A 23 -4.73 -6.99 4.92
C PHE A 23 -4.34 -8.00 3.83
N GLY A 24 -3.22 -8.69 4.03
CA GLY A 24 -2.65 -9.58 3.02
C GLY A 24 -3.17 -11.02 3.08
N THR A 25 -3.39 -11.61 1.91
CA THR A 25 -3.43 -13.06 1.66
C THR A 25 -2.47 -13.40 0.52
N SER A 26 -1.90 -14.60 0.49
CA SER A 26 -0.73 -14.89 -0.36
C SER A 26 -0.67 -16.34 -0.87
N SER A 27 -0.91 -16.52 -2.19
CA SER A 27 -0.59 -17.71 -3.00
C SER A 27 -1.05 -17.47 -4.45
N SER A 28 -0.39 -17.92 -5.52
CA SER A 28 0.97 -18.49 -5.67
C SER A 28 1.34 -18.63 -7.16
N THR A 29 2.64 -18.81 -7.45
CA THR A 29 3.20 -19.49 -8.66
C THR A 29 2.80 -19.02 -10.06
N SER A 30 3.72 -18.31 -10.73
CA SER A 30 3.84 -18.29 -12.20
C SER A 30 4.63 -19.50 -12.73
N PRO A 31 4.53 -19.79 -14.04
CA PRO A 31 5.71 -20.19 -14.82
C PRO A 31 5.96 -19.26 -16.03
N LEU A 32 7.17 -19.33 -16.59
CA LEU A 32 7.60 -18.56 -17.77
C LEU A 32 7.34 -19.31 -19.11
N PHE A 33 7.59 -18.59 -20.20
CA PHE A 33 8.16 -19.08 -21.47
C PHE A 33 7.20 -19.46 -22.62
N SER A 34 6.88 -18.48 -23.48
CA SER A 34 6.89 -18.65 -24.94
C SER A 34 6.88 -17.30 -25.68
N THR A 35 7.73 -17.17 -26.69
CA THR A 35 7.65 -16.13 -27.73
C THR A 35 7.29 -16.79 -29.06
N PRO A 36 6.72 -16.01 -30.00
CA PRO A 36 7.08 -16.19 -31.41
C PRO A 36 7.64 -14.90 -32.03
N PHE A 37 8.31 -15.06 -33.17
CA PHE A 37 9.04 -14.04 -33.92
C PHE A 37 8.57 -14.03 -35.39
N THR A 38 8.30 -12.85 -35.95
CA THR A 38 8.06 -12.65 -37.40
C THR A 38 8.54 -11.27 -37.85
N GLN A 39 8.94 -11.14 -39.12
CA GLN A 39 9.62 -9.99 -39.71
C GLN A 39 8.72 -9.17 -40.66
N GLN A 40 9.04 -7.87 -40.84
CA GLN A 40 9.20 -7.12 -42.12
C GLN A 40 9.52 -5.64 -41.77
N GLN A 41 10.58 -4.99 -42.28
CA GLN A 41 10.75 -4.33 -43.60
C GLN A 41 9.69 -3.24 -43.88
N GLN A 42 10.02 -2.00 -44.28
CA GLN A 42 11.26 -1.34 -44.79
C GLN A 42 11.25 0.19 -44.41
N GLN A 43 12.05 1.18 -44.86
CA GLN A 43 12.98 1.31 -46.02
C GLN A 43 14.23 2.25 -45.79
N THR A 44 14.16 3.56 -46.12
CA THR A 44 15.28 4.54 -46.32
C THR A 44 14.90 5.95 -45.76
N GLN A 45 15.73 7.03 -45.69
CA GLN A 45 16.95 7.42 -46.44
C GLN A 45 17.89 8.44 -45.71
N GLN A 46 19.20 8.33 -45.98
CA GLN A 46 20.35 9.27 -46.00
C GLN A 46 20.47 10.64 -45.23
N GLN A 47 21.73 10.85 -44.77
CA GLN A 47 22.64 12.03 -44.90
C GLN A 47 22.73 13.18 -43.86
N GLN A 48 24.01 13.38 -43.47
CA GLN A 48 24.80 14.63 -43.27
C GLN A 48 24.40 15.73 -42.25
N SER A 49 25.40 16.09 -41.44
CA SER A 49 25.60 17.38 -40.78
C SER A 49 26.36 18.36 -41.72
N PRO A 50 26.52 19.68 -41.41
CA PRO A 50 26.29 20.36 -40.13
C PRO A 50 25.61 21.77 -40.19
N LEU A 51 25.55 22.43 -39.02
CA LEU A 51 25.65 23.88 -38.79
C LEU A 51 24.44 24.80 -39.11
N PHE A 52 23.97 25.54 -38.08
CA PHE A 52 23.82 27.02 -38.02
C PHE A 52 22.56 27.53 -37.26
N GLN A 53 22.72 28.73 -36.68
CA GLN A 53 21.74 29.66 -36.10
C GLN A 53 21.08 29.43 -34.71
N GLN A 54 21.13 30.54 -33.96
CA GLN A 54 20.45 30.90 -32.73
C GLN A 54 19.46 32.03 -33.07
N PRO A 55 18.31 32.13 -32.39
CA PRO A 55 18.01 33.36 -31.63
C PRO A 55 17.44 33.03 -30.23
N SER A 56 17.40 33.86 -29.18
CA SER A 56 18.12 35.07 -28.71
C SER A 56 17.14 35.83 -27.79
N THR A 57 17.38 35.87 -26.48
CA THR A 57 16.73 36.73 -25.45
C THR A 57 17.31 36.29 -24.09
N GLY A 58 17.55 37.13 -23.08
CA GLY A 58 17.56 38.60 -22.97
C GLY A 58 17.81 39.02 -21.51
N PHE A 59 18.39 40.21 -21.27
CA PHE A 59 18.85 40.76 -19.96
C PHE A 59 20.01 40.00 -19.26
N GLY A 60 20.91 40.65 -18.50
CA GLY A 60 21.13 42.10 -18.28
C GLY A 60 22.09 42.39 -17.12
N PHE A 61 22.69 43.60 -17.09
CA PHE A 61 23.63 44.15 -16.06
C PHE A 61 25.02 43.46 -15.91
N GLN A 62 26.11 44.16 -15.59
CA GLN A 62 26.53 45.54 -15.90
C GLN A 62 28.06 45.67 -15.72
N SER A 63 28.69 46.68 -16.34
CA SER A 63 30.11 47.06 -16.14
C SER A 63 30.18 48.53 -15.67
N PRO A 64 31.30 49.00 -15.08
CA PRO A 64 32.23 49.75 -15.92
C PRO A 64 33.74 49.60 -15.60
N SER A 65 34.56 49.88 -16.62
CA SER A 65 36.01 50.20 -16.56
C SER A 65 36.20 51.72 -16.86
N PRO A 66 37.39 52.29 -17.22
CA PRO A 66 38.80 51.85 -17.18
C PRO A 66 39.79 52.96 -16.66
N PHE A 67 41.06 52.87 -17.09
CA PHE A 67 42.01 53.99 -17.41
C PHE A 67 43.19 54.27 -16.43
N GLY A 68 44.42 54.43 -17.00
CA GLY A 68 45.67 54.76 -16.29
C GLY A 68 46.93 54.12 -16.93
N ALA A 69 48.09 54.80 -16.90
CA ALA A 69 49.33 54.36 -17.58
C ALA A 69 50.62 54.57 -16.71
N PRO A 70 51.85 54.81 -17.24
CA PRO A 70 52.88 53.77 -17.44
C PRO A 70 54.25 54.05 -16.79
N GLN A 71 55.17 53.07 -16.69
CA GLN A 71 56.62 53.38 -16.60
C GLN A 71 57.66 52.26 -16.92
N SER A 72 58.69 52.67 -17.69
CA SER A 72 60.13 52.30 -17.68
C SER A 72 60.68 50.86 -17.48
N SER A 73 61.41 50.37 -18.50
CA SER A 73 62.53 49.39 -18.44
C SER A 73 63.91 50.09 -18.45
N PRO A 74 65.07 49.40 -18.20
CA PRO A 74 65.95 49.08 -19.35
C PRO A 74 66.88 47.82 -19.30
N PHE A 75 67.27 47.43 -20.52
CA PHE A 75 68.40 46.63 -21.10
C PHE A 75 69.81 46.66 -20.42
N PRO A 76 70.83 45.81 -20.79
CA PRO A 76 71.24 45.26 -22.13
C PRO A 76 71.31 43.71 -22.27
N GLN A 77 71.37 43.04 -23.44
CA GLN A 77 72.19 43.14 -24.70
C GLN A 77 73.64 42.57 -24.54
N SER A 78 74.29 41.84 -25.47
CA SER A 78 74.14 41.72 -26.96
C SER A 78 74.91 40.52 -27.60
N SER A 79 74.80 40.39 -28.95
CA SER A 79 75.80 39.78 -29.89
C SER A 79 75.77 38.23 -30.14
N PRO A 80 76.35 37.68 -31.24
CA PRO A 80 75.68 37.67 -32.57
C PRO A 80 75.76 36.33 -33.37
N LEU A 81 75.08 36.28 -34.53
CA LEU A 81 75.13 35.19 -35.55
C LEU A 81 76.33 35.29 -36.50
N PRO A 82 76.73 34.16 -37.13
CA PRO A 82 76.97 34.18 -38.58
C PRO A 82 76.25 33.04 -39.34
N PHE A 83 75.93 33.28 -40.62
CA PHE A 83 75.43 32.26 -41.56
C PHE A 83 76.60 31.60 -42.33
N ALA A 84 76.58 30.28 -42.50
CA ALA A 84 77.20 29.62 -43.67
C ALA A 84 76.71 28.16 -43.86
N ASN A 85 76.58 27.76 -45.12
CA ASN A 85 76.52 26.39 -45.66
C ASN A 85 75.34 25.47 -45.26
N ALA A 86 74.71 24.90 -46.29
CA ALA A 86 73.63 23.93 -46.15
C ALA A 86 74.14 22.48 -46.27
N GLN A 87 73.50 21.58 -45.53
CA GLN A 87 73.43 20.16 -45.89
C GLN A 87 71.98 19.68 -45.75
N LEU A 88 71.41 19.17 -46.85
CA LEU A 88 70.17 18.41 -46.83
C LEU A 88 70.45 17.05 -46.17
N THR A 89 70.09 16.92 -44.88
CA THR A 89 70.04 15.61 -44.22
C THR A 89 68.59 15.23 -43.93
N THR A 90 68.10 14.20 -44.63
CA THR A 90 66.84 13.54 -44.27
C THR A 90 67.11 12.70 -43.03
N GLN A 91 66.94 13.30 -41.86
CA GLN A 91 66.88 12.59 -40.59
C GLN A 91 65.64 11.68 -40.60
N MET A 92 65.85 10.42 -40.95
CA MET A 92 64.90 9.34 -40.70
C MET A 92 64.63 9.32 -39.18
N ALA A 93 63.42 9.70 -38.76
CA ALA A 93 63.04 9.56 -37.36
C ALA A 93 63.24 8.09 -36.95
N PRO A 94 63.85 7.81 -35.78
CA PRO A 94 64.11 6.44 -35.37
C PRO A 94 62.77 5.73 -35.18
N VAL A 95 62.49 4.76 -36.05
CA VAL A 95 61.32 3.89 -35.93
C VAL A 95 61.56 2.98 -34.73
N GLY A 96 61.10 3.44 -33.56
CA GLY A 96 61.06 2.62 -32.36
C GLY A 96 60.27 1.34 -32.62
N PRO A 97 60.61 0.22 -31.94
CA PRO A 97 59.92 -1.05 -32.16
C PRO A 97 58.42 -0.89 -31.95
N LEU A 98 57.63 -1.38 -32.92
CA LEU A 98 56.17 -1.26 -32.92
C LEU A 98 55.59 -1.84 -31.61
N PRO A 99 54.86 -1.04 -30.80
CA PRO A 99 54.47 -1.44 -29.45
C PRO A 99 53.28 -2.43 -29.48
N PHE A 100 53.63 -3.71 -29.58
CA PHE A 100 52.74 -4.89 -29.61
C PHE A 100 51.87 -5.01 -30.86
N SER A 101 51.49 -6.24 -31.24
CA SER A 101 50.46 -6.44 -32.25
C SER A 101 49.10 -5.98 -31.70
N LEU A 102 48.22 -5.49 -32.59
CA LEU A 102 46.83 -5.20 -32.24
C LEU A 102 46.15 -6.44 -31.64
N ALA A 103 46.47 -7.63 -32.18
CA ALA A 103 45.98 -8.90 -31.66
C ALA A 103 46.51 -9.20 -30.24
N ASP A 104 47.79 -8.94 -29.95
CA ASP A 104 48.37 -9.17 -28.62
C ASP A 104 47.71 -8.25 -27.58
N ARG A 105 47.46 -6.99 -27.95
CA ARG A 105 46.77 -6.00 -27.11
C ARG A 105 45.34 -6.45 -26.81
N ASP A 106 44.62 -6.97 -27.80
CA ASP A 106 43.22 -7.35 -27.66
C ASP A 106 43.08 -8.70 -26.93
N ILE A 107 44.01 -9.64 -27.13
CA ILE A 107 44.18 -10.83 -26.30
C ILE A 107 44.47 -10.42 -24.85
N GLN A 108 45.41 -9.49 -24.61
CA GLN A 108 45.71 -9.02 -23.25
C GLN A 108 44.52 -8.32 -22.61
N ALA A 109 43.68 -7.61 -23.39
CA ALA A 109 42.43 -7.02 -22.91
C ALA A 109 41.40 -8.10 -22.52
N ILE A 110 41.30 -9.21 -23.26
CA ILE A 110 40.46 -10.36 -22.90
C ILE A 110 40.98 -11.03 -21.62
N VAL A 111 42.29 -11.28 -21.50
CA VAL A 111 42.86 -11.85 -20.27
C VAL A 111 42.65 -10.89 -19.09
N ASP A 112 42.85 -9.59 -19.27
CA ASP A 112 42.56 -8.57 -18.24
C ASP A 112 41.07 -8.51 -17.87
N ALA A 113 40.14 -8.79 -18.78
CA ALA A 113 38.71 -8.80 -18.50
C ALA A 113 38.29 -9.96 -17.57
N TYR A 114 39.05 -11.06 -17.55
CA TYR A 114 38.80 -12.27 -16.74
C TYR A 114 39.72 -12.41 -15.50
N LYS A 115 40.74 -11.54 -15.30
CA LYS A 115 41.55 -11.51 -14.08
C LYS A 115 40.72 -11.03 -12.88
N GLU A 116 40.34 -11.93 -11.98
CA GLU A 116 39.61 -11.65 -10.72
C GLU A 116 40.45 -10.90 -9.65
N GLU A 117 41.41 -10.06 -10.05
CA GLU A 117 42.22 -9.25 -9.14
C GLU A 117 41.40 -8.11 -8.51
N PRO A 118 41.45 -7.89 -7.17
CA PRO A 118 40.64 -6.86 -6.50
C PRO A 118 40.89 -5.44 -7.01
N GLY A 119 42.13 -5.15 -7.43
CA GLY A 119 42.53 -3.84 -7.97
C GLY A 119 42.26 -3.64 -9.46
N ASN A 120 41.80 -4.65 -10.20
CA ASN A 120 41.70 -4.60 -11.66
C ASN A 120 40.51 -3.73 -12.13
N PRO A 121 40.75 -2.60 -12.84
CA PRO A 121 39.67 -1.74 -13.32
C PRO A 121 38.97 -2.26 -14.59
N LYS A 122 39.57 -3.22 -15.30
CA LYS A 122 39.06 -3.76 -16.58
C LYS A 122 38.21 -5.03 -16.43
N HIS A 123 38.10 -5.60 -15.23
CA HIS A 123 37.37 -6.85 -15.01
C HIS A 123 35.90 -6.74 -15.43
N ALA A 124 35.48 -7.54 -16.41
CA ALA A 124 34.18 -7.37 -17.07
C ALA A 124 32.99 -7.74 -16.17
N PHE A 125 33.15 -8.75 -15.30
CA PHE A 125 32.08 -9.23 -14.43
C PHE A 125 32.05 -8.45 -13.11
N LYS A 126 31.86 -7.12 -13.18
CA LYS A 126 31.66 -6.23 -12.03
C LYS A 126 30.26 -5.63 -12.08
N HIS A 127 29.43 -5.93 -11.07
CA HIS A 127 28.08 -5.41 -10.95
C HIS A 127 27.81 -4.87 -9.54
N LEU A 128 27.07 -3.77 -9.44
CA LEU A 128 26.51 -3.30 -8.17
C LEU A 128 25.09 -3.87 -8.01
N LEU A 129 24.89 -4.67 -6.97
CA LEU A 129 23.58 -5.18 -6.58
C LEU A 129 23.18 -4.59 -5.23
N PHE A 130 21.90 -4.21 -5.08
CA PHE A 130 21.40 -3.68 -3.83
C PHE A 130 21.26 -4.78 -2.78
N SER A 131 21.73 -4.49 -1.57
CA SER A 131 21.67 -5.38 -0.40
C SER A 131 21.17 -4.62 0.81
N VAL A 132 20.49 -5.33 1.72
CA VAL A 132 20.00 -4.75 2.99
C VAL A 132 21.20 -4.48 3.89
N THR A 133 21.49 -3.20 4.17
CA THR A 133 22.73 -2.79 4.84
C THR A 133 22.44 -1.74 5.90
N ASP A 134 22.87 -2.03 7.14
CA ASP A 134 22.78 -1.12 8.27
C ASP A 134 23.45 0.23 7.97
N PRO A 135 22.89 1.39 8.39
CA PRO A 135 23.47 2.71 8.14
C PRO A 135 24.94 2.86 8.56
N SER A 136 25.40 2.16 9.60
CA SER A 136 26.81 2.23 10.04
C SER A 136 27.79 1.56 9.07
N ALA A 137 27.33 0.62 8.25
CA ALA A 137 28.15 -0.15 7.32
C ALA A 137 28.17 0.41 5.88
N ARG A 138 27.62 1.62 5.67
CA ARG A 138 27.44 2.24 4.34
C ARG A 138 28.73 2.87 3.81
N ILE A 139 29.61 2.03 3.28
CA ILE A 139 30.83 2.43 2.56
C ILE A 139 30.67 2.26 1.04
N LYS A 140 31.38 3.08 0.26
CA LYS A 140 31.59 2.83 -1.18
C LYS A 140 32.63 1.71 -1.33
N PRO A 141 32.32 0.56 -1.98
CA PRO A 141 33.30 -0.50 -2.18
C PRO A 141 34.47 -0.05 -3.07
N ALA A 142 35.66 -0.57 -2.79
CA ALA A 142 36.85 -0.30 -3.59
C ALA A 142 36.77 -0.94 -4.99
N GLY A 143 37.54 -0.41 -5.95
CA GLY A 143 37.67 -0.99 -7.29
C GLY A 143 36.47 -0.79 -8.24
N ILE A 144 35.53 0.10 -7.89
CA ILE A 144 34.39 0.54 -8.72
C ILE A 144 34.75 1.87 -9.43
N SER A 145 34.36 2.04 -10.69
CA SER A 145 34.43 3.33 -11.38
C SER A 145 33.37 4.32 -10.88
N ASP A 146 33.70 5.62 -10.85
CA ASP A 146 32.76 6.64 -10.36
C ASP A 146 31.46 6.73 -11.15
N ILE A 147 31.50 6.38 -12.44
CA ILE A 147 30.33 6.30 -13.32
C ILE A 147 29.37 5.19 -12.86
N MET A 148 29.88 3.97 -12.61
CA MET A 148 29.06 2.84 -12.14
C MET A 148 28.50 3.10 -10.73
N TRP A 149 29.29 3.75 -9.87
CA TRP A 149 28.82 4.17 -8.55
C TRP A 149 27.71 5.24 -8.63
N ALA A 150 27.90 6.27 -9.46
CA ALA A 150 26.90 7.31 -9.67
C ALA A 150 25.61 6.77 -10.30
N GLU A 151 25.69 5.82 -11.22
CA GLU A 151 24.52 5.15 -11.80
C GLU A 151 23.74 4.35 -10.74
N ALA A 152 24.43 3.58 -9.90
CA ALA A 152 23.79 2.82 -8.82
C ALA A 152 23.18 3.72 -7.74
N MET A 153 23.84 4.82 -7.37
CA MET A 153 23.29 5.81 -6.44
C MET A 153 22.07 6.53 -7.03
N ARG A 154 22.12 6.96 -8.29
CA ARG A 154 21.00 7.56 -9.02
C ARG A 154 19.81 6.61 -9.14
N LYS A 155 20.08 5.31 -9.33
CA LYS A 155 19.05 4.27 -9.33
C LYS A 155 18.42 4.11 -7.94
N LEU A 156 19.20 4.14 -6.86
CA LEU A 156 18.70 4.11 -5.49
C LEU A 156 17.84 5.35 -5.16
N GLU A 157 18.29 6.55 -5.53
CA GLU A 157 17.55 7.81 -5.37
C GLU A 157 16.15 7.74 -6.00
N GLY A 158 16.02 7.07 -7.16
CA GLY A 158 14.76 6.84 -7.86
C GLY A 158 13.84 5.74 -7.30
N MET A 159 14.22 5.04 -6.22
CA MET A 159 13.37 4.02 -5.56
C MET A 159 12.44 4.66 -4.50
N GLU A 160 11.60 3.85 -3.85
CA GLU A 160 10.77 4.33 -2.73
C GLU A 160 11.62 4.65 -1.50
N SER A 161 11.12 5.50 -0.58
CA SER A 161 11.90 5.91 0.61
C SER A 161 12.30 4.74 1.50
N ALA A 162 11.38 3.77 1.69
CA ALA A 162 11.67 2.55 2.44
C ALA A 162 12.85 1.75 1.85
N ASP A 163 13.01 1.74 0.52
CA ASP A 163 14.15 1.12 -0.15
C ASP A 163 15.42 1.97 -0.03
N ARG A 164 15.35 3.29 -0.21
CA ARG A 164 16.50 4.22 0.02
C ARG A 164 17.07 4.12 1.43
N GLU A 165 16.19 3.96 2.40
CA GLU A 165 16.54 3.90 3.82
C GLU A 165 17.07 2.52 4.24
N ARG A 166 16.82 1.46 3.46
CA ARG A 166 17.18 0.06 3.79
C ARG A 166 18.26 -0.57 2.90
N LEU A 167 18.34 -0.17 1.64
CA LEU A 167 19.24 -0.76 0.64
C LEU A 167 20.52 0.06 0.48
N TRP A 168 21.60 -0.64 0.12
CA TRP A 168 22.88 -0.04 -0.24
C TRP A 168 23.52 -0.80 -1.42
N PRO A 169 24.29 -0.15 -2.32
CA PRO A 169 24.95 -0.85 -3.40
C PRO A 169 26.14 -1.68 -2.89
N GLN A 170 26.09 -2.99 -3.10
CA GLN A 170 27.18 -3.93 -2.82
C GLN A 170 27.83 -4.39 -4.13
N LEU A 171 29.16 -4.40 -4.18
CA LEU A 171 29.91 -4.94 -5.31
C LEU A 171 29.79 -6.47 -5.33
N VAL A 172 29.57 -7.02 -6.52
CA VAL A 172 29.65 -8.44 -6.84
C VAL A 172 30.67 -8.60 -7.96
N GLN A 173 31.74 -9.35 -7.70
CA GLN A 173 32.80 -9.63 -8.65
C GLN A 173 32.79 -11.11 -9.06
N GLY A 174 32.60 -11.36 -10.36
CA GLY A 174 32.63 -12.70 -10.94
C GLY A 174 31.46 -13.61 -10.51
N PHE A 175 31.57 -14.88 -10.86
CA PHE A 175 30.54 -15.89 -10.57
C PHE A 175 30.63 -16.41 -9.12
N LYS A 176 31.78 -16.24 -8.46
CA LYS A 176 32.01 -16.67 -7.08
C LYS A 176 31.12 -15.91 -6.10
N ASP A 177 31.12 -14.58 -6.17
CA ASP A 177 30.27 -13.73 -5.33
C ASP A 177 28.78 -13.94 -5.62
N LEU A 178 28.42 -14.17 -6.89
CA LEU A 178 27.04 -14.50 -7.28
C LEU A 178 26.59 -15.85 -6.68
N SER A 179 27.48 -16.86 -6.64
CA SER A 179 27.19 -18.15 -6.02
C SER A 179 27.08 -18.08 -4.49
N LEU A 180 27.80 -17.15 -3.85
CA LEU A 180 27.64 -16.85 -2.42
C LEU A 180 26.30 -16.14 -2.16
N ARG A 181 25.95 -15.17 -3.00
CA ARG A 181 24.66 -14.46 -2.91
C ARG A 181 23.47 -15.40 -3.09
N LEU A 182 23.54 -16.37 -4.01
CA LEU A 182 22.51 -17.38 -4.19
C LEU A 182 22.30 -18.21 -2.91
N LYS A 183 23.38 -18.70 -2.28
CA LYS A 183 23.29 -19.45 -1.01
C LYS A 183 22.67 -18.63 0.13
N LEU A 184 23.00 -17.34 0.21
CA LEU A 184 22.39 -16.42 1.17
C LEU A 184 20.90 -16.18 0.90
N GLN A 185 20.47 -16.23 -0.38
CA GLN A 185 19.06 -16.17 -0.75
C GLN A 185 18.31 -17.47 -0.40
N ASP A 186 18.93 -18.63 -0.62
CA ASP A 186 18.37 -19.93 -0.22
C ASP A 186 18.19 -20.01 1.31
N GLU A 187 19.20 -19.61 2.07
CA GLU A 187 19.15 -19.55 3.55
C GLU A 187 18.07 -18.56 4.04
N ALA A 188 17.99 -17.37 3.43
CA ALA A 188 16.94 -16.39 3.73
C ALA A 188 15.55 -16.99 3.47
N MET A 189 15.32 -17.60 2.30
CA MET A 189 14.05 -18.23 1.93
C MET A 189 13.63 -19.35 2.88
N LEU A 190 14.58 -20.20 3.32
CA LEU A 190 14.31 -21.23 4.33
C LEU A 190 13.88 -20.59 5.67
N SER A 191 14.58 -19.54 6.10
CA SER A 191 14.25 -18.84 7.35
C SER A 191 12.91 -18.10 7.29
N ASP A 192 12.51 -17.54 6.14
CA ASP A 192 11.19 -16.94 5.94
C ASP A 192 10.07 -17.98 5.86
N ALA A 193 10.32 -19.12 5.21
CA ALA A 193 9.38 -20.24 5.20
C ALA A 193 9.07 -20.75 6.63
N GLU A 194 10.07 -20.80 7.51
CA GLU A 194 9.85 -21.11 8.93
C GLU A 194 9.10 -20.00 9.67
N ARG A 195 9.46 -18.72 9.49
CA ARG A 195 8.72 -17.58 10.08
C ARG A 195 7.25 -17.59 9.69
N LEU A 196 6.95 -17.85 8.42
CA LEU A 196 5.59 -17.99 7.90
C LEU A 196 4.87 -19.23 8.47
N ARG A 197 5.55 -20.39 8.57
CA ARG A 197 5.00 -21.61 9.19
C ARG A 197 4.62 -21.38 10.65
N MET A 198 5.47 -20.73 11.43
CA MET A 198 5.20 -20.40 12.83
C MET A 198 4.04 -19.41 12.96
N THR A 199 4.02 -18.37 12.12
CA THR A 199 2.93 -17.39 12.06
C THR A 199 1.59 -18.06 11.73
N GLN A 200 1.55 -18.95 10.74
CA GLN A 200 0.37 -19.72 10.38
C GLN A 200 -0.10 -20.64 11.53
N SER A 201 0.83 -21.24 12.27
CA SER A 201 0.51 -22.04 13.46
C SER A 201 -0.15 -21.19 14.55
N ASN A 202 0.40 -20.01 14.84
CA ASN A 202 -0.13 -19.06 15.81
C ASN A 202 -1.55 -18.57 15.41
N VAL A 203 -1.76 -18.22 14.14
CA VAL A 203 -3.09 -17.85 13.62
C VAL A 203 -4.09 -19.00 13.77
N LYS A 204 -3.70 -20.23 13.41
CA LYS A 204 -4.53 -21.43 13.60
C LYS A 204 -4.81 -21.75 15.08
N MET A 205 -3.92 -21.39 16.00
CA MET A 205 -4.14 -21.54 17.44
C MET A 205 -5.15 -20.49 17.95
N LEU A 206 -4.94 -19.22 17.58
CA LEU A 206 -5.82 -18.11 17.94
C LEU A 206 -7.25 -18.30 17.38
N GLN A 207 -7.38 -18.79 16.14
CA GLN A 207 -8.67 -19.12 15.52
C GLN A 207 -9.43 -20.20 16.31
N ARG A 208 -8.74 -21.27 16.75
CA ARG A 208 -9.36 -22.33 17.57
C ARG A 208 -9.83 -21.80 18.92
N HIS A 209 -9.00 -21.04 19.63
CA HIS A 209 -9.38 -20.40 20.90
C HIS A 209 -10.56 -19.43 20.72
N PHE A 210 -10.60 -18.66 19.64
CA PHE A 210 -11.75 -17.78 19.36
C PHE A 210 -13.05 -18.55 19.12
N GLN A 211 -13.01 -19.64 18.35
CA GLN A 211 -14.18 -20.47 18.04
C GLN A 211 -14.65 -21.33 19.22
N ALA A 212 -13.72 -21.95 19.96
CA ALA A 212 -14.04 -22.89 21.04
C ALA A 212 -14.35 -22.18 22.38
N ASP A 213 -13.58 -21.14 22.73
CA ASP A 213 -13.69 -20.49 24.04
C ASP A 213 -14.42 -19.15 23.97
N THR A 214 -13.93 -18.23 23.12
CA THR A 214 -14.42 -16.84 23.10
C THR A 214 -15.88 -16.74 22.66
N ILE A 215 -16.27 -17.34 21.53
CA ILE A 215 -17.66 -17.29 21.05
C ILE A 215 -18.63 -17.94 22.07
N PRO A 216 -18.42 -19.18 22.58
CA PRO A 216 -19.29 -19.76 23.59
C PRO A 216 -19.24 -19.04 24.94
N ARG A 217 -18.14 -18.37 25.30
CA ARG A 217 -18.08 -17.51 26.51
C ARG A 217 -18.96 -16.27 26.34
N ILE A 218 -18.93 -15.60 25.19
CA ILE A 218 -19.81 -14.46 24.89
C ILE A 218 -21.28 -14.89 24.92
N GLN A 219 -21.62 -16.03 24.31
CA GLN A 219 -22.99 -16.58 24.35
C GLN A 219 -23.45 -16.88 25.79
N ARG A 220 -22.62 -17.54 26.61
CA ARG A 220 -22.90 -17.80 28.04
C ARG A 220 -23.07 -16.51 28.85
N MET A 221 -22.30 -15.46 28.57
CA MET A 221 -22.47 -14.17 29.24
C MET A 221 -23.79 -13.50 28.86
N ARG A 222 -24.14 -13.44 27.56
CA ARG A 222 -25.44 -12.91 27.11
C ARG A 222 -26.63 -13.67 27.70
N GLN A 223 -26.53 -14.99 27.86
CA GLN A 223 -27.57 -15.79 28.52
C GLN A 223 -27.69 -15.45 30.02
N LYS A 224 -26.56 -15.29 30.72
CA LYS A 224 -26.55 -14.85 32.13
C LYS A 224 -27.09 -13.44 32.31
N GLU A 225 -26.77 -12.53 31.38
CA GLU A 225 -27.30 -11.16 31.35
C GLU A 225 -28.84 -11.18 31.25
N GLN A 226 -29.40 -11.98 30.34
CA GLN A 226 -30.86 -12.14 30.22
C GLN A 226 -31.51 -12.77 31.44
N ASP A 227 -30.87 -13.73 32.13
CA ASP A 227 -31.36 -14.26 33.40
C ASP A 227 -31.35 -13.18 34.50
N LEU A 228 -30.25 -12.45 34.64
CA LEU A 228 -30.10 -11.37 35.61
C LEU A 228 -31.12 -10.24 35.36
N GLN A 229 -31.35 -9.84 34.10
CA GLN A 229 -32.40 -8.88 33.73
C GLN A 229 -33.80 -9.36 34.14
N ARG A 230 -34.15 -10.63 33.88
CA ARG A 230 -35.45 -11.21 34.30
C ARG A 230 -35.59 -11.28 35.81
N ARG A 231 -34.51 -11.62 36.52
CA ARG A 231 -34.48 -11.67 38.00
C ARG A 231 -34.56 -10.29 38.62
N LEU A 232 -33.86 -9.30 38.06
CA LEU A 232 -33.94 -7.90 38.47
C LEU A 232 -35.36 -7.35 38.29
N LEU A 233 -35.99 -7.57 37.13
CA LEU A 233 -37.40 -7.20 36.89
C LEU A 233 -38.35 -7.88 37.88
N ARG A 234 -38.11 -9.15 38.24
CA ARG A 234 -38.90 -9.86 39.27
C ARG A 234 -38.72 -9.25 40.66
N VAL A 235 -37.50 -8.86 41.04
CA VAL A 235 -37.22 -8.21 42.34
C VAL A 235 -37.81 -6.80 42.36
N MET A 236 -37.64 -6.01 41.30
CA MET A 236 -38.18 -4.65 41.17
C MET A 236 -39.71 -4.65 41.29
N ARG A 237 -40.40 -5.57 40.62
CA ARG A 237 -41.86 -5.74 40.78
C ARG A 237 -42.29 -6.11 42.21
N ILE A 238 -41.44 -6.82 42.96
CA ILE A 238 -41.70 -7.15 44.38
C ILE A 238 -41.47 -5.92 45.25
N LEU A 239 -40.41 -5.13 44.99
CA LEU A 239 -40.15 -3.87 45.69
C LEU A 239 -41.29 -2.86 45.47
N GLU A 240 -41.73 -2.62 44.23
CA GLU A 240 -42.86 -1.72 43.90
C GLU A 240 -44.18 -2.11 44.59
N ALA A 241 -44.37 -3.42 44.85
CA ALA A 241 -45.51 -3.93 45.61
C ALA A 241 -45.34 -3.73 47.12
N LEU A 242 -44.15 -3.97 47.67
CA LEU A 242 -43.85 -3.84 49.10
C LEU A 242 -43.71 -2.38 49.56
N GLU A 243 -43.21 -1.49 48.70
CA GLU A 243 -43.10 -0.04 48.94
C GLU A 243 -44.45 0.71 48.88
N GLY A 244 -45.58 -0.01 48.76
CA GLY A 244 -46.91 0.56 48.96
C GLY A 244 -47.48 1.36 47.78
N LYS A 245 -46.97 1.15 46.55
CA LYS A 245 -47.59 1.71 45.32
C LYS A 245 -48.35 0.66 44.52
N GLY A 246 -47.91 -0.59 44.49
CA GLY A 246 -48.49 -1.66 43.64
C GLY A 246 -49.98 -1.98 43.85
N CYS A 247 -50.62 -1.50 44.92
CA CYS A 247 -52.07 -1.63 45.16
C CYS A 247 -52.75 -0.33 45.62
N ARG A 248 -52.14 0.84 45.42
CA ARG A 248 -52.80 2.11 45.80
C ARG A 248 -53.94 2.45 44.84
N VAL A 249 -55.03 2.97 45.41
CA VAL A 249 -56.13 3.59 44.66
C VAL A 249 -56.28 5.02 45.19
N PRO A 250 -56.24 6.07 44.35
CA PRO A 250 -56.07 6.02 42.88
C PRO A 250 -54.65 5.64 42.43
N LEU A 251 -54.56 5.02 41.24
CA LEU A 251 -53.31 4.89 40.49
C LEU A 251 -52.84 6.27 40.02
N VAL A 252 -51.52 6.47 39.92
CA VAL A 252 -50.96 7.67 39.28
C VAL A 252 -51.05 7.55 37.76
N LYS A 253 -51.20 8.70 37.07
CA LYS A 253 -51.37 8.79 35.61
C LYS A 253 -50.37 7.93 34.83
N SER A 254 -49.08 7.97 35.18
CA SER A 254 -48.03 7.16 34.52
C SER A 254 -48.17 5.65 34.76
N GLU A 255 -48.70 5.23 35.91
CA GLU A 255 -49.00 3.82 36.22
C GLU A 255 -50.16 3.31 35.35
N ALA A 256 -51.20 4.14 35.18
CA ALA A 256 -52.33 3.86 34.28
C ALA A 256 -51.92 3.81 32.80
N GLU A 257 -51.12 4.78 32.33
CA GLU A 257 -50.57 4.79 30.96
C GLU A 257 -49.69 3.56 30.69
N LEU A 258 -48.92 3.08 31.68
CA LEU A 258 -48.14 1.84 31.55
C LEU A 258 -49.03 0.60 31.52
N ALA A 259 -50.07 0.55 32.34
CA ALA A 259 -51.05 -0.55 32.34
C ALA A 259 -51.79 -0.66 31.00
N GLU A 260 -52.17 0.46 30.38
CA GLU A 260 -52.77 0.49 29.05
C GLU A 260 -51.81 -0.03 27.97
N LYS A 261 -50.54 0.45 27.96
CA LYS A 261 -49.49 -0.02 27.04
C LYS A 261 -49.27 -1.54 27.16
N LEU A 262 -49.23 -2.07 28.38
CA LEU A 262 -49.12 -3.51 28.63
C LEU A 262 -50.37 -4.28 28.19
N ALA A 263 -51.58 -3.73 28.39
CA ALA A 263 -52.82 -4.34 27.94
C ALA A 263 -52.93 -4.39 26.40
N ALA A 264 -52.48 -3.34 25.71
CA ALA A 264 -52.43 -3.29 24.25
C ALA A 264 -51.45 -4.35 23.69
N LEU A 265 -50.24 -4.43 24.23
CA LEU A 265 -49.26 -5.46 23.87
C LEU A 265 -49.77 -6.88 24.17
N ALA A 266 -50.43 -7.09 25.31
CA ALA A 266 -51.02 -8.38 25.66
C ALA A 266 -52.15 -8.79 24.68
N ARG A 267 -52.97 -7.85 24.21
CA ARG A 267 -53.99 -8.09 23.18
C ARG A 267 -53.36 -8.41 21.81
N GLN A 268 -52.29 -7.72 21.42
CA GLN A 268 -51.55 -8.04 20.19
C GLN A 268 -50.89 -9.44 20.23
N LEU A 269 -50.41 -9.89 21.39
CA LEU A 269 -49.69 -11.15 21.52
C LEU A 269 -50.58 -12.37 21.82
N LYS A 270 -51.74 -12.18 22.47
CA LYS A 270 -52.62 -13.26 22.95
C LYS A 270 -54.11 -13.07 22.68
N GLY A 271 -54.54 -11.93 22.15
CA GLY A 271 -55.96 -11.65 21.91
C GLY A 271 -56.55 -12.42 20.72
N PRO A 272 -57.89 -12.46 20.59
CA PRO A 272 -58.55 -12.95 19.38
C PRO A 272 -58.20 -12.00 18.21
N GLY A 273 -57.29 -12.45 17.34
CA GLY A 273 -56.66 -11.61 16.30
C GLY A 273 -55.12 -11.53 16.39
N ALA A 274 -54.50 -12.18 17.38
CA ALA A 274 -53.03 -12.26 17.50
C ALA A 274 -52.41 -13.13 16.39
N GLU A 275 -52.12 -12.52 15.23
CA GLU A 275 -51.58 -13.21 14.05
C GLU A 275 -50.23 -13.89 14.26
N LEU A 276 -49.43 -13.48 15.27
CA LEU A 276 -48.07 -13.97 15.46
C LEU A 276 -48.03 -15.49 15.68
N SER A 277 -48.87 -16.03 16.57
CA SER A 277 -48.90 -17.46 16.87
C SER A 277 -49.34 -18.28 15.66
N ARG A 278 -50.35 -17.81 14.91
CA ARG A 278 -50.81 -18.42 13.65
C ARG A 278 -49.73 -18.40 12.58
N ARG A 279 -49.03 -17.27 12.41
CA ARG A 279 -47.93 -17.12 11.45
C ARG A 279 -46.74 -18.04 11.79
N VAL A 280 -46.36 -18.15 13.07
CA VAL A 280 -45.34 -19.11 13.51
C VAL A 280 -45.77 -20.55 13.26
N HIS A 281 -47.01 -20.92 13.58
CA HIS A 281 -47.53 -22.27 13.31
C HIS A 281 -47.56 -22.59 11.81
N ASN A 282 -48.03 -21.66 10.98
CA ASN A 282 -48.07 -21.81 9.53
C ASN A 282 -46.65 -21.93 8.93
N LEU A 283 -45.69 -21.12 9.40
CA LEU A 283 -44.29 -21.25 8.99
C LEU A 283 -43.69 -22.60 9.39
N LEU A 284 -43.92 -23.07 10.62
CA LEU A 284 -43.49 -24.40 11.06
C LEU A 284 -44.11 -25.53 10.23
N SER A 285 -45.39 -25.40 9.86
CA SER A 285 -46.08 -26.35 8.99
C SER A 285 -45.47 -26.36 7.58
N ILE A 286 -45.31 -25.19 6.95
CA ILE A 286 -44.69 -25.04 5.62
C ILE A 286 -43.24 -25.57 5.63
N SER A 287 -42.46 -25.29 6.68
CA SER A 287 -41.09 -25.78 6.83
C SER A 287 -41.04 -27.31 6.94
N ARG A 288 -41.95 -27.93 7.70
CA ARG A 288 -42.08 -29.39 7.78
C ARG A 288 -42.51 -30.02 6.45
N VAL A 289 -43.48 -29.41 5.76
CA VAL A 289 -43.92 -29.87 4.43
C VAL A 289 -42.79 -29.79 3.41
N ARG A 290 -42.01 -28.70 3.39
CA ARG A 290 -40.82 -28.56 2.53
C ARG A 290 -39.74 -29.58 2.89
N ALA A 291 -39.40 -29.74 4.17
CA ALA A 291 -38.41 -30.72 4.61
C ALA A 291 -38.81 -32.17 4.24
N ASN A 292 -40.09 -32.52 4.40
CA ASN A 292 -40.59 -33.85 4.04
C ASN A 292 -40.70 -34.05 2.53
N ALA A 293 -41.06 -33.03 1.75
CA ALA A 293 -41.06 -33.08 0.28
C ALA A 293 -39.64 -33.30 -0.29
N ASN A 294 -38.63 -32.66 0.31
CA ASN A 294 -37.21 -32.89 0.01
C ASN A 294 -36.66 -34.19 0.61
N GLY A 295 -37.40 -34.86 1.51
CA GLY A 295 -36.97 -36.09 2.20
C GLY A 295 -37.21 -37.39 1.41
N GLY A 296 -37.88 -37.33 0.26
CA GLY A 296 -38.32 -38.50 -0.51
C GLY A 296 -37.43 -38.92 -1.68
N GLY A 297 -36.40 -38.14 -2.05
CA GLY A 297 -35.58 -38.48 -3.22
C GLY A 297 -34.31 -37.66 -3.38
N SER A 298 -33.16 -38.33 -3.34
CA SER A 298 -31.90 -37.80 -3.88
C SER A 298 -31.91 -37.95 -5.41
N ILE A 299 -32.81 -37.22 -6.06
CA ILE A 299 -32.87 -37.09 -7.52
C ILE A 299 -32.49 -35.65 -7.84
N TYR A 300 -31.26 -35.50 -8.34
CA TYR A 300 -30.62 -34.32 -8.91
C TYR A 300 -31.47 -33.04 -8.98
N LEU A 301 -31.01 -31.97 -8.34
CA LEU A 301 -31.41 -30.61 -8.72
C LEU A 301 -31.15 -30.44 -10.23
N PRO A 302 -32.15 -30.02 -11.03
CA PRO A 302 -31.92 -29.51 -12.38
C PRO A 302 -31.17 -28.18 -12.26
N GLY A 303 -29.83 -28.27 -12.23
CA GLY A 303 -28.96 -27.23 -11.70
C GLY A 303 -27.69 -27.75 -11.02
N SER A 304 -27.56 -29.07 -10.80
CA SER A 304 -26.28 -29.73 -10.45
C SER A 304 -25.30 -29.82 -11.64
N THR A 305 -25.28 -28.80 -12.49
CA THR A 305 -24.10 -28.49 -13.32
C THR A 305 -22.92 -28.24 -12.39
N LYS A 306 -21.73 -28.76 -12.72
CA LYS A 306 -20.50 -28.36 -12.03
C LYS A 306 -20.34 -26.85 -12.22
N ILE A 307 -20.51 -26.07 -11.15
CA ILE A 307 -20.12 -24.67 -11.15
C ILE A 307 -18.62 -24.65 -11.39
N ASP A 308 -18.18 -23.83 -12.34
CA ASP A 308 -16.76 -23.71 -12.64
C ASP A 308 -16.00 -23.11 -11.44
N GLU A 309 -14.85 -23.70 -11.11
CA GLU A 309 -14.09 -23.34 -9.91
C GLU A 309 -13.47 -21.94 -10.04
N GLN A 310 -13.16 -21.49 -11.27
CA GLN A 310 -12.67 -20.14 -11.52
C GLN A 310 -13.81 -19.13 -11.36
N SER A 311 -14.98 -19.40 -11.94
CA SER A 311 -16.20 -18.60 -11.68
C SER A 311 -16.60 -18.58 -10.19
N LEU A 312 -16.37 -19.65 -9.43
CA LEU A 312 -16.58 -19.69 -7.99
C LEU A 312 -15.60 -18.78 -7.24
N ALA A 313 -14.31 -18.80 -7.62
CA ALA A 313 -13.29 -17.94 -7.05
C ALA A 313 -13.56 -16.45 -7.36
N ASP A 314 -13.92 -16.12 -8.60
CA ASP A 314 -14.31 -14.76 -9.02
C ASP A 314 -15.50 -14.25 -8.20
N MET A 315 -16.54 -15.09 -8.04
CA MET A 315 -17.69 -14.76 -7.19
C MET A 315 -17.29 -14.58 -5.71
N GLN A 316 -16.37 -15.39 -5.20
CA GLN A 316 -15.86 -15.23 -3.83
C GLN A 316 -15.08 -13.92 -3.67
N GLU A 317 -14.24 -13.54 -4.63
CA GLU A 317 -13.51 -12.26 -4.59
C GLU A 317 -14.48 -11.07 -4.62
N VAL A 318 -15.44 -11.06 -5.56
CA VAL A 318 -16.45 -9.99 -5.65
C VAL A 318 -17.28 -9.90 -4.36
N LEU A 319 -17.67 -11.02 -3.76
CA LEU A 319 -18.37 -11.03 -2.47
C LEU A 319 -17.49 -10.55 -1.31
N GLN A 320 -16.19 -10.84 -1.33
CA GLN A 320 -15.22 -10.33 -0.34
C GLN A 320 -15.05 -8.81 -0.48
N GLN A 321 -14.83 -8.30 -1.70
CA GLN A 321 -14.76 -6.86 -2.00
C GLN A 321 -16.04 -6.12 -1.57
N GLN A 322 -17.22 -6.67 -1.89
CA GLN A 322 -18.51 -6.12 -1.47
C GLN A 322 -18.68 -6.13 0.06
N THR A 323 -18.31 -7.22 0.73
CA THR A 323 -18.36 -7.33 2.19
C THR A 323 -17.45 -6.30 2.86
N GLU A 324 -16.24 -6.08 2.31
CA GLU A 324 -15.32 -5.07 2.80
C GLU A 324 -15.84 -3.64 2.55
N ALA A 325 -16.38 -3.36 1.35
CA ALA A 325 -16.99 -2.07 1.03
C ALA A 325 -18.18 -1.74 1.95
N ILE A 326 -19.04 -2.72 2.24
CA ILE A 326 -20.16 -2.59 3.19
C ILE A 326 -19.63 -2.38 4.63
N ALA A 327 -18.57 -3.07 5.03
CA ALA A 327 -17.96 -2.86 6.34
C ALA A 327 -17.30 -1.47 6.48
N ARG A 328 -16.64 -0.97 5.43
CA ARG A 328 -16.09 0.38 5.36
C ARG A 328 -17.19 1.44 5.45
N LEU A 329 -18.24 1.33 4.62
CA LEU A 329 -19.41 2.22 4.66
C LEU A 329 -20.11 2.17 6.02
N GLY A 330 -20.31 0.99 6.60
CA GLY A 330 -20.87 0.83 7.94
C GLY A 330 -20.01 1.38 9.08
N ASN A 331 -18.71 1.63 8.85
CA ASN A 331 -17.84 2.32 9.79
C ASN A 331 -17.84 3.84 9.59
N VAL A 332 -18.04 4.31 8.35
CA VAL A 332 -18.30 5.73 8.03
C VAL A 332 -19.61 6.17 8.66
N LEU A 333 -20.74 5.47 8.42
CA LEU A 333 -22.03 5.82 9.04
C LEU A 333 -22.00 5.80 10.59
N LYS A 334 -21.20 4.92 11.21
CA LYS A 334 -20.99 4.92 12.69
C LYS A 334 -20.13 6.09 13.19
N ARG A 335 -19.41 6.76 12.29
CA ARG A 335 -18.74 8.02 12.57
C ARG A 335 -19.74 9.15 12.41
N ASP A 336 -20.36 9.25 11.25
CA ASP A 336 -21.31 10.32 10.89
C ASP A 336 -22.46 10.42 11.91
N VAL A 337 -22.99 9.28 12.39
CA VAL A 337 -24.02 9.26 13.45
C VAL A 337 -23.49 9.83 14.78
N ARG A 338 -22.27 9.47 15.21
CA ARG A 338 -21.67 10.03 16.43
C ARG A 338 -21.37 11.52 16.26
N ASP A 339 -20.90 11.91 15.09
CA ASP A 339 -20.50 13.28 14.80
C ASP A 339 -21.77 14.16 14.73
N MET A 340 -22.91 13.64 14.24
CA MET A 340 -24.24 14.27 14.40
C MET A 340 -24.74 14.28 15.86
N GLU A 341 -24.55 13.20 16.63
CA GLU A 341 -24.90 13.16 18.07
C GLU A 341 -24.14 14.26 18.85
N ILE A 342 -22.88 14.53 18.50
CA ILE A 342 -22.07 15.62 19.08
C ILE A 342 -22.66 16.99 18.68
N ILE A 343 -22.89 17.24 17.39
CA ILE A 343 -23.42 18.53 16.91
C ILE A 343 -24.79 18.83 17.56
N MET A 344 -25.70 17.85 17.61
CA MET A 344 -27.01 18.02 18.25
C MET A 344 -26.91 18.24 19.77
N ALA A 345 -25.89 17.67 20.43
CA ALA A 345 -25.63 17.93 21.85
C ALA A 345 -25.09 19.36 22.06
N GLU A 346 -24.19 19.85 21.23
CA GLU A 346 -23.62 21.20 21.32
C GLU A 346 -24.68 22.30 21.10
N ASP A 347 -25.53 22.16 20.08
CA ASP A 347 -26.68 23.06 19.86
C ASP A 347 -27.63 23.10 21.08
N SER A 348 -27.89 21.93 21.69
CA SER A 348 -28.74 21.84 22.89
C SER A 348 -28.12 22.51 24.12
N GLY A 349 -26.78 22.50 24.22
CA GLY A 349 -26.04 23.18 25.28
C GLY A 349 -26.11 24.70 25.17
N MET A 350 -25.95 25.23 23.96
CA MET A 350 -26.02 26.67 23.68
C MET A 350 -27.41 27.25 23.99
N ALA A 351 -28.48 26.50 23.67
CA ALA A 351 -29.86 26.92 23.94
C ALA A 351 -30.17 27.17 25.44
N ASN A 352 -29.49 26.44 26.34
CA ASN A 352 -29.73 26.53 27.80
C ASN A 352 -28.85 27.58 28.51
N GLY A 353 -27.86 28.15 27.81
CA GLY A 353 -26.93 29.14 28.39
C GLY A 353 -27.43 30.60 28.35
N GLY A 354 -28.43 30.92 27.54
CA GLY A 354 -28.79 32.30 27.20
C GLY A 354 -29.63 33.06 28.25
N SER A 355 -30.44 32.37 29.05
CA SER A 355 -31.58 32.98 29.75
C SER A 355 -31.29 33.56 31.15
N LYS A 356 -30.09 34.11 31.41
CA LYS A 356 -29.74 34.62 32.75
C LYS A 356 -28.82 35.84 32.81
N LYS A 357 -29.13 36.87 32.01
CA LYS A 357 -28.63 38.25 32.20
C LYS A 357 -29.72 39.28 31.88
N ASP A 358 -30.59 39.55 32.85
CA ASP A 358 -31.47 40.72 32.80
C ASP A 358 -31.78 41.26 34.21
N PHE A 359 -31.84 42.58 34.31
CA PHE A 359 -32.32 43.41 35.42
C PHE A 359 -31.83 43.13 36.86
N GLN A 360 -30.76 43.85 37.25
CA GLN A 360 -30.78 44.62 38.50
C GLN A 360 -29.76 45.78 38.49
N ILE A 361 -30.26 47.01 38.30
CA ILE A 361 -29.75 48.30 38.80
C ILE A 361 -30.98 49.11 39.20
#